data_AF-A0A7K4EVE9-F1
#
_entry.id   AF-A0A7K4EVE9-F1
#
_cell.length_a   1.000
_cell.length_b   1.000
_cell.length_c   1.000
_cell.angle_alpha   90.00
_cell.angle_beta   90.00
_cell.angle_gamma   90.00
#
_symmetry.space_group_name_H-M   'P 1'
#
loop_
_entity.id
_entity.type
_entity.pdbx_description
1 polymer ?
#
loop_
_entity_poly.entity_id
_entity_poly.type
_entity_poly.pdbx_seq_one_letter_code
_entity_poly.pdbx_strand_id
1 'polypeptide(L)'
;VMLAGGTQMTAVLAFASKIGFNEENTAIGTTSYITDDQSANFTSMVKEIADIPAISVNPGLQNSQYSGLKAFSEGFAKEGVGSGGTIISSMIKTGNNSSKFLELAEKEYDRLFTSQ
;
A
#
# COMPACT_ATOMS: atom_id res chain seq x y z
N VAL A 1 -7.25 10.88 8.32
CA VAL A 1 -6.66 10.92 6.97
C VAL A 1 -5.72 9.75 6.82
N MET A 2 -5.81 9.00 5.70
CA MET A 2 -4.83 7.97 5.37
C MET A 2 -3.95 8.46 4.21
N LEU A 3 -2.67 8.66 4.50
CA LEU A 3 -1.65 8.95 3.50
C LEU A 3 -1.30 7.63 2.78
N ALA A 4 -1.94 7.40 1.63
CA ALA A 4 -1.83 6.15 0.89
C ALA A 4 -0.66 6.19 -0.09
N GLY A 5 0.43 5.50 0.22
CA GLY A 5 1.60 5.40 -0.65
C GLY A 5 2.89 5.08 0.09
N GLY A 6 3.97 4.98 -0.69
CA GLY A 6 5.32 4.68 -0.20
C GLY A 6 6.08 5.94 0.21
N THR A 7 7.39 5.97 -0.03
CA THR A 7 8.30 7.08 0.35
C THR A 7 7.83 8.47 -0.08
N GLN A 8 7.11 8.58 -1.20
CA GLN A 8 6.48 9.83 -1.60
C GLN A 8 5.52 10.43 -0.55
N MET A 9 4.84 9.60 0.25
CA MET A 9 4.00 10.07 1.36
C MET A 9 4.80 10.45 2.61
N THR A 10 6.03 9.97 2.80
CA THR A 10 6.89 10.44 3.91
C THR A 10 7.35 11.87 3.66
N ALA A 11 7.61 12.26 2.41
CA ALA A 11 7.90 13.65 2.07
C ALA A 11 6.70 14.58 2.38
N VAL A 12 5.48 14.14 2.08
CA VAL A 12 4.24 14.87 2.42
C VAL A 12 4.09 14.98 3.95
N LEU A 13 4.34 13.90 4.69
CA LEU A 13 4.31 13.91 6.15
C LEU A 13 5.37 14.85 6.73
N ALA A 14 6.58 14.88 6.17
CA ALA A 14 7.65 15.77 6.60
C ALA A 14 7.26 17.23 6.44
N PHE A 15 6.62 17.58 5.32
CA PHE A 15 6.08 18.92 5.13
C PHE A 15 4.96 19.24 6.12
N ALA A 16 4.00 18.31 6.30
CA ALA A 16 2.90 18.45 7.26
C ALA A 16 3.40 18.68 8.70
N SER A 17 4.48 18.00 9.11
CA SER A 17 5.10 18.17 10.43
C SER A 17 5.60 19.60 10.70
N LYS A 18 5.90 20.38 9.65
CA LYS A 18 6.38 21.76 9.77
C LYS A 18 5.26 22.81 9.75
N ILE A 19 4.15 22.50 9.09
CA ILE A 19 3.01 23.42 8.97
C ILE A 19 1.87 23.12 9.96
N GLY A 20 1.95 21.98 10.64
CA GLY A 20 0.94 21.49 11.58
C GLY A 20 -0.08 20.57 10.91
N PHE A 21 -0.40 19.46 11.57
CA PHE A 21 -1.45 18.52 11.19
C PHE A 21 -1.98 17.79 12.43
N ASN A 22 -3.09 17.06 12.30
CA ASN A 22 -3.63 16.24 13.39
C ASN A 22 -3.01 14.84 13.36
N GLU A 23 -2.04 14.59 14.25
CA GLU A 23 -1.36 13.29 14.40
C GLU A 23 -2.33 12.17 14.81
N GLU A 24 -3.25 12.42 15.74
CA GLU A 24 -4.21 11.43 16.26
C GLU A 24 -5.18 10.90 15.19
N ASN A 25 -5.44 11.69 14.16
CA ASN A 25 -6.32 11.32 13.05
C ASN A 25 -5.55 11.17 11.73
N THR A 26 -4.27 10.82 11.77
CA THR A 26 -3.46 10.58 10.57
C THR A 26 -2.75 9.23 10.65
N ALA A 27 -2.77 8.49 9.56
CA ALA A 27 -2.00 7.26 9.40
C ALA A 27 -1.39 7.19 8.00
N ILE A 28 -0.30 6.45 7.86
CA ILE A 28 0.27 6.08 6.56
C ILE A 28 -0.19 4.66 6.23
N GLY A 29 -0.69 4.47 5.02
CA GLY A 29 -1.12 3.17 4.50
C GLY A 29 -0.31 2.78 3.26
N THR A 30 0.38 1.65 3.30
CA THR A 30 1.19 1.17 2.16
C THR A 30 1.09 -0.35 1.99
N THR A 31 1.83 -0.91 1.04
CA THR A 31 1.94 -2.36 0.80
C THR A 31 3.17 -2.95 1.51
N SER A 32 3.12 -4.26 1.78
CA SER A 32 4.25 -4.99 2.35
C SER A 32 5.48 -4.98 1.44
N TYR A 33 5.28 -4.80 0.14
CA TYR A 33 6.36 -4.68 -0.84
C TYR A 33 7.24 -3.45 -0.60
N ILE A 34 6.72 -2.40 0.07
CA ILE A 34 7.51 -1.24 0.50
C ILE A 34 8.10 -1.45 1.90
N THR A 35 7.32 -1.98 2.86
CA THR A 35 7.81 -2.11 4.24
C THR A 35 8.86 -3.20 4.42
N ASP A 36 8.78 -4.25 3.61
CA ASP A 36 9.71 -5.39 3.69
C ASP A 36 10.98 -5.13 2.86
N ASP A 37 10.98 -4.08 2.04
CA ASP A 37 12.15 -3.62 1.32
C ASP A 37 13.14 -2.93 2.28
N GLN A 38 14.15 -3.69 2.70
CA GLN A 38 15.21 -3.18 3.58
C GLN A 38 15.99 -1.99 3.01
N SER A 39 15.95 -1.77 1.68
CA SER A 39 16.58 -0.59 1.08
C SER A 39 15.76 0.69 1.29
N ALA A 40 14.45 0.58 1.55
CA ALA A 40 13.55 1.72 1.65
C ALA A 40 13.54 2.39 3.04
N ASN A 41 13.94 1.68 4.10
CA ASN A 41 13.92 2.16 5.50
C ASN A 41 12.61 2.87 5.91
N PHE A 42 11.50 2.46 5.33
CA PHE A 42 10.25 3.22 5.33
C PHE A 42 9.69 3.45 6.73
N THR A 43 9.59 2.37 7.53
CA THR A 43 9.03 2.43 8.88
C THR A 43 9.86 3.33 9.80
N SER A 44 11.19 3.30 9.68
CA SER A 44 12.08 4.17 10.45
C SER A 44 11.90 5.64 10.06
N MET A 45 11.82 5.90 8.75
CA MET A 45 11.62 7.25 8.22
C MET A 45 10.31 7.89 8.69
N VAL A 46 9.20 7.12 8.72
CA VAL A 46 7.93 7.62 9.25
C VAL A 46 8.07 8.03 10.72
N LYS A 47 8.65 7.16 11.55
CA LYS A 47 8.85 7.41 12.99
C LYS A 47 9.76 8.60 13.28
N GLU A 48 10.76 8.85 12.44
CA GLU A 48 11.64 10.02 12.57
C GLU A 48 10.91 11.34 12.28
N ILE A 49 9.84 11.30 11.48
CA ILE A 49 9.08 12.49 11.08
C ILE A 49 7.95 12.79 12.07
N ALA A 50 7.13 11.79 12.41
CA ALA A 50 6.00 11.92 13.34
C ALA A 50 5.61 10.57 13.94
N ASP A 51 5.07 10.59 15.16
CA ASP A 51 4.59 9.37 15.84
C ASP A 51 3.17 8.99 15.39
N ILE A 52 3.05 8.57 14.13
CA ILE A 52 1.77 8.14 13.54
C ILE A 52 1.78 6.66 13.14
N PRO A 53 0.61 5.99 13.11
CA PRO A 53 0.53 4.62 12.64
C PRO A 53 0.99 4.45 11.19
N ALA A 54 1.92 3.53 10.96
CA ALA A 54 2.29 3.02 9.64
C ALA A 54 1.68 1.63 9.46
N ILE A 55 0.67 1.54 8.59
CA ILE A 55 -0.09 0.32 8.33
C ILE A 55 0.32 -0.23 6.97
N SER A 56 0.67 -1.51 6.95
CA SER A 56 1.08 -2.23 5.74
C SER A 56 0.11 -3.35 5.45
N VAL A 57 -0.22 -3.56 4.17
CA VAL A 57 -1.00 -4.70 3.71
C VAL A 57 -0.19 -5.57 2.76
N ASN A 58 -0.22 -6.89 2.98
CA ASN A 58 0.24 -7.85 1.99
C ASN A 58 -0.96 -8.23 1.09
N PRO A 59 -0.99 -7.79 -0.18
CA PRO A 59 -2.12 -8.10 -1.07
C PRO A 59 -2.11 -9.53 -1.61
N GLY A 60 -1.06 -10.33 -1.37
CA GLY A 60 -1.01 -11.73 -1.76
C GLY A 60 -0.72 -11.98 -3.25
N LEU A 61 -0.23 -10.97 -4.00
CA LEU A 61 -0.04 -11.06 -5.45
C LEU A 61 0.98 -12.11 -5.89
N GLN A 62 1.88 -12.54 -5.01
CA GLN A 62 2.80 -13.66 -5.26
C GLN A 62 2.07 -14.97 -5.61
N ASN A 63 0.83 -15.11 -5.13
CA ASN A 63 0.01 -16.30 -5.35
C ASN A 63 -0.84 -16.21 -6.62
N SER A 64 -0.73 -15.13 -7.40
CA SER A 64 -1.54 -14.96 -8.60
C SER A 64 -1.26 -16.05 -9.65
N GLN A 65 -2.16 -16.31 -10.58
CA GLN A 65 -1.86 -17.06 -11.81
C GLN A 65 -1.24 -16.19 -12.92
N TYR A 66 -1.42 -14.86 -12.85
CA TYR A 66 -0.93 -13.93 -13.87
C TYR A 66 0.46 -13.40 -13.50
N SER A 67 1.43 -13.57 -14.40
CA SER A 67 2.81 -13.09 -14.20
C SER A 67 2.89 -11.58 -13.96
N GLY A 68 2.02 -10.80 -14.63
CA GLY A 68 1.95 -9.35 -14.44
C GLY A 68 1.59 -8.94 -13.01
N LEU A 69 0.70 -9.69 -12.34
CA LEU A 69 0.37 -9.45 -10.93
C LEU A 69 1.48 -9.97 -10.01
N LYS A 70 2.06 -11.14 -10.29
CA LYS A 70 3.19 -11.68 -9.49
C LYS A 70 4.38 -10.73 -9.44
N ALA A 71 4.69 -10.05 -10.55
CA ALA A 71 5.82 -9.13 -10.64
C ALA A 71 5.84 -8.07 -9.52
N PHE A 72 4.66 -7.70 -8.99
CA PHE A 72 4.57 -6.76 -7.86
C PHE A 72 5.27 -7.28 -6.61
N SER A 73 5.15 -8.58 -6.34
CA SER A 73 5.82 -9.24 -5.21
C SER A 73 7.32 -9.45 -5.43
N GLU A 74 7.77 -9.40 -6.69
CA GLU A 74 9.18 -9.52 -7.09
C GLU A 74 9.90 -8.16 -7.09
N GLY A 75 9.20 -7.10 -6.71
CA GLY A 75 9.76 -5.77 -6.50
C GLY A 75 9.53 -4.79 -7.65
N PHE A 76 8.75 -5.16 -8.65
CA PHE A 76 8.25 -4.22 -9.66
C PHE A 76 7.02 -3.48 -9.12
N ALA A 77 6.82 -2.20 -9.47
CA ALA A 77 5.58 -1.46 -9.17
C ALA A 77 5.03 -1.61 -7.72
N LYS A 78 5.93 -1.70 -6.72
CA LYS A 78 5.65 -2.06 -5.32
C LYS A 78 4.46 -1.31 -4.70
N GLU A 79 4.30 -0.05 -5.10
CA GLU A 79 3.25 0.86 -4.67
C GLU A 79 2.96 1.89 -5.77
N GLY A 80 1.79 2.51 -5.71
CA GLY A 80 1.38 3.56 -6.64
C GLY A 80 -0.13 3.80 -6.56
N VAL A 81 -0.57 4.97 -7.04
CA VAL A 81 -2.01 5.31 -7.16
C VAL A 81 -2.81 5.18 -5.84
N GLY A 82 -2.13 5.20 -4.69
CA GLY A 82 -2.74 4.99 -3.38
C GLY A 82 -3.22 3.55 -3.13
N SER A 83 -2.61 2.57 -3.78
CA SER A 83 -3.07 1.17 -3.76
C SER A 83 -3.06 0.57 -2.34
N GLY A 84 -1.96 0.69 -1.59
CA GLY A 84 -1.86 0.12 -0.24
C GLY A 84 -2.95 0.63 0.70
N GLY A 85 -3.11 1.96 0.81
CA GLY A 85 -4.16 2.56 1.64
C GLY A 85 -5.59 2.23 1.19
N THR A 86 -5.82 2.10 -0.12
CA THR A 86 -7.13 1.71 -0.67
C THR A 86 -7.46 0.26 -0.32
N ILE A 87 -6.50 -0.65 -0.45
CA ILE A 87 -6.66 -2.06 -0.10
C ILE A 87 -6.94 -2.20 1.40
N ILE A 88 -6.15 -1.53 2.25
CA ILE A 88 -6.37 -1.48 3.71
C ILE A 88 -7.80 -1.02 4.02
N SER A 89 -8.21 0.12 3.45
CA SER A 89 -9.53 0.70 3.68
C SER A 89 -10.65 -0.24 3.23
N SER A 90 -10.48 -0.91 2.08
CA SER A 90 -11.44 -1.88 1.56
C SER A 90 -11.57 -3.10 2.47
N MET A 91 -10.45 -3.66 2.94
CA MET A 91 -10.44 -4.81 3.86
C MET A 91 -11.12 -4.47 5.18
N ILE A 92 -10.81 -3.31 5.77
CA ILE A 92 -11.47 -2.84 7.00
C ILE A 92 -12.98 -2.66 6.79
N LYS A 93 -13.38 -2.05 5.66
CA LYS A 93 -14.79 -1.75 5.39
C LYS A 93 -15.62 -3.00 5.11
N THR A 94 -15.04 -4.00 4.44
CA THR A 94 -15.77 -5.17 3.93
C THR A 94 -15.56 -6.43 4.77
N GLY A 95 -14.53 -6.47 5.62
CA GLY A 95 -14.08 -7.69 6.29
C GLY A 95 -13.35 -8.67 5.37
N ASN A 96 -13.07 -8.29 4.13
CA ASN A 96 -12.33 -9.12 3.18
C ASN A 96 -10.84 -9.21 3.57
N ASN A 97 -10.21 -10.29 3.11
CA ASN A 97 -8.77 -10.54 3.29
C ASN A 97 -8.02 -10.50 1.95
N SER A 98 -6.71 -10.72 2.01
CA SER A 98 -5.83 -10.71 0.83
C SER A 98 -6.21 -11.76 -0.21
N SER A 99 -6.70 -12.93 0.18
CA SER A 99 -7.16 -13.95 -0.76
C SER A 99 -8.37 -13.47 -1.57
N LYS A 100 -9.34 -12.82 -0.90
CA LYS A 100 -10.50 -12.25 -1.61
C LYS A 100 -10.11 -11.06 -2.49
N PHE A 101 -9.18 -10.23 -2.04
CA PHE A 101 -8.63 -9.16 -2.86
C PHE A 101 -7.97 -9.72 -4.12
N LEU A 102 -7.12 -10.74 -3.99
CA LEU A 102 -6.44 -11.38 -5.11
C LEU A 102 -7.44 -11.92 -6.14
N GLU A 103 -8.46 -12.66 -5.70
CA GLU A 103 -9.52 -13.17 -6.57
C GLU A 103 -10.18 -12.04 -7.41
N LEU A 104 -10.48 -10.90 -6.77
CA LEU A 104 -11.07 -9.75 -7.46
C LEU A 104 -10.09 -9.08 -8.41
N ALA A 105 -8.83 -8.95 -8.01
CA ALA A 105 -7.77 -8.38 -8.85
C ALA A 105 -7.54 -9.24 -10.09
N GLU A 106 -7.51 -10.56 -9.94
CA GLU A 106 -7.38 -11.51 -11.04
C GLU A 106 -8.57 -11.47 -11.99
N LYS A 107 -9.79 -11.40 -11.46
CA LYS A 107 -11.00 -11.25 -12.27
C LYS A 107 -10.95 -9.98 -13.13
N GLU A 108 -10.48 -8.88 -12.55
CA GLU A 108 -10.36 -7.61 -13.27
C GLU A 108 -9.21 -7.64 -14.28
N TYR A 109 -8.08 -8.26 -13.91
CA TYR A 109 -6.96 -8.49 -14.82
C TYR A 109 -7.43 -9.30 -16.03
N ASP A 110 -8.10 -10.42 -15.83
CA ASP A 110 -8.65 -11.26 -16.90
C ASP A 110 -9.58 -10.46 -17.82
N ARG A 111 -10.51 -9.69 -17.23
CA ARG A 111 -11.44 -8.82 -17.99
C ARG A 111 -10.70 -7.85 -18.90
N LEU A 112 -9.62 -7.22 -18.44
CA LEU A 112 -8.87 -6.23 -19.21
C LEU A 112 -8.07 -6.85 -20.37
N PHE A 113 -7.59 -8.09 -20.21
CA PHE A 113 -6.76 -8.76 -21.21
C PHE A 113 -7.51 -9.73 -22.13
N THR A 114 -8.75 -10.12 -21.80
CA THR A 114 -9.61 -10.95 -22.65
C THR A 114 -10.66 -10.15 -23.43
N SER A 115 -10.89 -8.87 -23.09
CA SER A 115 -11.81 -7.98 -23.82
C SER A 115 -11.16 -7.29 -25.04
N GLN A 116 -10.08 -7.84 -25.59
CA GLN A 116 -9.43 -7.37 -26.83
C GLN A 116 -9.91 -8.15 -28.05
#